data_AF-A0A447MSJ6-F1
#
_entry.id   AF-A0A447MSJ6-F1
#
_cell.length_a   1.000
_cell.length_b   1.000
_cell.length_c   1.000
_cell.angle_alpha   90.00
_cell.angle_beta   90.00
_cell.angle_gamma   90.00
#
_symmetry.space_group_name_H-M   'P 1'
#
loop_
_entity.id
_entity.type
_entity.pdbx_description
1 polymer ?
#
loop_
_entity_poly.entity_id
_entity_poly.type
_entity_poly.pdbx_seq_one_letter_code
_entity_poly.pdbx_strand_id
1 'polypeptide(L)'
;MLDEYDEQGGFSAAQAEEFVRETLETFRWHRQATVDEETYRSLHREHRLIADVVCFPGCHINHLTPRTLDIDRVQAMMPECGITPKISYRRSASPRSAYSVAANQFQSPGRAGALR
;
A
#
# COMPACT_ATOMS: atom_id res chain seq x y z
N MET A 1 -7.50 24.00 -3.35
CA MET A 1 -7.21 23.34 -2.05
C MET A 1 -5.73 23.33 -1.68
N LEU A 2 -4.81 22.72 -2.44
CA LEU A 2 -3.37 22.76 -2.08
C LEU A 2 -2.80 24.19 -2.13
N ASP A 3 -3.08 24.94 -3.20
CA ASP A 3 -2.66 26.34 -3.31
C ASP A 3 -3.26 27.21 -2.18
N GLU A 4 -4.53 26.98 -1.84
CA GLU A 4 -5.20 27.65 -0.71
C GLU A 4 -4.54 27.35 0.64
N TYR A 5 -4.08 26.11 0.86
CA TYR A 5 -3.34 25.74 2.07
C TYR A 5 -2.00 26.46 2.14
N ASP A 6 -1.27 26.51 1.03
CA ASP A 6 0.04 27.16 0.96
C ASP A 6 -0.06 28.67 1.18
N GLU A 7 -1.14 29.31 0.70
CA GLU A 7 -1.40 30.73 0.92
C GLU A 7 -1.89 31.04 2.35
N GLN A 8 -2.75 30.19 2.93
CA GLN A 8 -3.40 30.44 4.23
C GLN A 8 -2.60 29.87 5.42
N GLY A 9 -1.66 28.96 5.17
CA GLY A 9 -0.87 28.26 6.18
C GLY A 9 -1.64 27.20 6.97
N GLY A 10 -2.86 26.85 6.54
CA GLY A 10 -3.71 25.88 7.25
C GLY A 10 -5.11 25.74 6.66
N PHE A 11 -5.84 24.73 7.12
CA PHE A 11 -7.25 24.52 6.82
C PHE A 11 -8.14 24.70 8.06
N SER A 12 -9.35 25.20 7.85
CA SER A 12 -10.46 25.00 8.79
C SER A 12 -10.86 23.52 8.86
N ALA A 13 -11.62 23.14 9.89
CA ALA A 13 -12.09 21.76 10.04
C ALA A 13 -12.88 21.26 8.81
N ALA A 14 -13.73 22.10 8.23
CA ALA A 14 -14.52 21.74 7.04
C ALA A 14 -13.64 21.55 5.80
N GLN A 15 -12.68 22.46 5.57
CA GLN A 15 -11.72 22.33 4.46
C GLN A 15 -10.84 21.08 4.64
N ALA A 16 -10.43 20.75 5.86
CA ALA A 16 -9.65 19.55 6.13
C ALA A 16 -10.45 18.27 5.83
N GLU A 17 -11.74 18.22 6.21
CA GLU A 17 -12.61 17.08 5.93
C GLU A 17 -12.83 16.91 4.42
N GLU A 18 -13.07 18.00 3.70
CA GLU A 18 -13.17 18.01 2.24
C GLU A 18 -11.87 17.55 1.58
N PHE A 19 -10.73 18.08 2.04
CA PHE A 19 -9.42 17.71 1.52
C PHE A 19 -9.12 16.22 1.69
N VAL A 20 -9.44 15.64 2.85
CA VAL A 20 -9.30 14.19 3.09
C VAL A 20 -10.18 13.40 2.13
N ARG A 21 -11.45 13.80 1.95
CA ARG A 21 -12.38 13.14 1.04
C ARG A 21 -11.87 13.13 -0.40
N GLU A 22 -11.44 14.27 -0.91
CA GLU A 22 -10.92 14.40 -2.29
C GLU A 22 -9.57 13.67 -2.45
N THR A 23 -8.68 13.73 -1.46
CA THR A 23 -7.38 13.04 -1.50
C THR A 23 -7.55 11.52 -1.54
N LEU A 24 -8.52 10.97 -0.81
CA LEU A 24 -8.81 9.53 -0.81
C LEU A 24 -9.18 9.00 -2.21
N GLU A 25 -9.77 9.83 -3.08
CA GLU A 25 -10.09 9.42 -4.46
C GLU A 25 -8.83 9.16 -5.29
N THR A 26 -7.73 9.87 -5.03
CA THR A 26 -6.46 9.68 -5.76
C THR A 26 -5.83 8.32 -5.49
N PHE A 27 -6.01 7.79 -4.27
CA PHE A 27 -5.45 6.51 -3.84
C PHE A 27 -6.45 5.34 -3.96
N ARG A 28 -7.66 5.61 -4.45
CA ARG A 28 -8.71 4.60 -4.59
C ARG A 28 -8.29 3.54 -5.61
N TRP A 29 -8.59 2.29 -5.31
CA TRP A 29 -8.39 1.20 -6.27
C TRP A 29 -9.45 1.27 -7.37
N HIS A 30 -9.00 1.41 -8.63
CA HIS A 30 -9.83 1.31 -9.82
C HIS A 30 -9.59 -0.03 -10.52
N ARG A 31 -10.67 -0.78 -10.80
CA ARG A 31 -10.56 -2.10 -11.46
C ARG A 31 -10.34 -2.02 -12.97
N GLN A 32 -10.70 -0.90 -13.59
CA GLN A 32 -10.62 -0.72 -15.03
C GLN A 32 -9.24 -0.20 -15.40
N ALA A 33 -8.57 -0.91 -16.31
CA ALA A 33 -7.33 -0.43 -16.90
C ALA A 33 -7.61 0.72 -17.88
N THR A 34 -6.67 1.64 -17.99
CA THR A 34 -6.70 2.76 -18.96
C THR A 34 -6.21 2.35 -20.34
N VAL A 35 -5.71 1.12 -20.48
CA VAL A 35 -5.15 0.53 -21.70
C VAL A 35 -5.91 -0.75 -22.06
N ASP A 36 -5.79 -1.16 -23.32
CA ASP A 36 -6.32 -2.44 -23.78
C ASP A 36 -5.54 -3.64 -23.19
N GLU A 37 -6.11 -4.84 -23.34
CA GLU A 37 -5.57 -6.07 -22.77
C GLU A 37 -4.20 -6.45 -23.36
N GLU A 38 -3.95 -6.18 -24.65
CA GLU A 38 -2.69 -6.50 -25.30
C GLU A 38 -1.57 -5.64 -24.73
N THR A 39 -1.82 -4.33 -24.61
CA THR A 39 -0.90 -3.37 -23.98
C THR A 39 -0.61 -3.75 -22.53
N TYR A 40 -1.63 -4.07 -21.73
CA TYR A 40 -1.43 -4.53 -20.35
C TYR A 40 -0.56 -5.79 -20.31
N ARG A 41 -0.85 -6.80 -21.14
CA ARG A 41 -0.09 -8.06 -21.17
C ARG A 41 1.36 -7.83 -21.56
N SER A 42 1.62 -6.91 -22.50
CA SER A 42 2.97 -6.53 -22.89
C SER A 42 3.75 -5.95 -21.71
N LEU A 43 3.21 -4.91 -21.05
CA LEU A 43 3.84 -4.27 -19.90
C LEU A 43 3.98 -5.23 -18.70
N HIS A 44 3.03 -6.13 -18.50
CA HIS A 44 3.05 -7.11 -17.43
C HIS A 44 4.13 -8.17 -17.63
N ARG A 45 4.42 -8.56 -18.88
CA ARG A 45 5.52 -9.48 -19.21
C ARG A 45 6.88 -8.84 -18.96
N GLU A 46 7.02 -7.55 -19.25
CA GLU A 46 8.24 -6.79 -18.96
C GLU A 46 8.48 -6.67 -17.46
N HIS A 47 7.54 -6.06 -16.72
CA HIS A 47 7.63 -6.00 -15.26
C HIS A 47 6.29 -5.69 -14.62
N ARG A 48 5.90 -6.47 -13.61
CA ARG A 48 4.61 -6.31 -12.90
C ARG A 48 4.39 -4.89 -12.34
N LEU A 49 5.44 -4.25 -11.83
CA LEU A 49 5.40 -2.87 -11.33
C LEU A 49 5.09 -1.85 -12.43
N ILE A 50 5.58 -2.06 -13.66
CA ILE A 50 5.34 -1.12 -14.77
C ILE A 50 3.87 -1.17 -15.16
N ALA A 51 3.30 -2.38 -15.30
CA ALA A 51 1.88 -2.54 -15.57
C ALA A 51 1.01 -1.93 -14.45
N ASP A 52 1.41 -2.10 -13.18
CA ASP A 52 0.70 -1.58 -12.02
C ASP A 52 0.65 -0.04 -11.97
N VAL A 53 1.73 0.62 -12.39
CA VAL A 53 1.83 2.09 -12.42
C VAL A 53 1.18 2.69 -13.66
N VAL A 54 1.37 2.08 -14.82
CA VAL A 54 1.01 2.70 -16.11
C VAL A 54 -0.44 2.39 -16.51
N CYS A 55 -0.95 1.20 -16.17
CA CYS A 55 -2.23 0.74 -16.70
C CYS A 55 -3.45 1.18 -15.88
N PHE A 56 -3.27 1.89 -14.76
CA PHE A 56 -4.36 2.29 -13.87
C PHE A 56 -4.42 3.81 -13.72
N PRO A 57 -5.61 4.40 -13.53
CA PRO A 57 -5.81 5.85 -13.56
C PRO A 57 -5.21 6.62 -12.38
N GLY A 58 -4.67 5.94 -11.36
CA GLY A 58 -4.13 6.57 -10.15
C GLY A 58 -3.19 5.68 -9.36
N CYS A 59 -2.49 6.27 -8.39
CA CYS A 59 -1.57 5.59 -7.50
C CYS A 59 -2.34 4.90 -6.36
N HIS A 60 -2.91 3.74 -6.65
CA HIS A 60 -3.67 3.00 -5.65
C HIS A 60 -2.81 2.55 -4.44
N ILE A 61 -3.46 2.30 -3.31
CA ILE A 61 -2.79 1.76 -2.12
C ILE A 61 -2.36 0.31 -2.38
N ASN A 62 -1.06 0.09 -2.52
CA ASN A 62 -0.49 -1.25 -2.70
C ASN A 62 -0.51 -2.06 -1.38
N HIS A 63 -0.22 -1.41 -0.24
CA HIS A 63 -0.34 -2.02 1.08
C HIS A 63 -0.44 -0.96 2.19
N LEU A 64 -1.25 -1.23 3.21
CA LEU A 64 -1.22 -0.52 4.49
C LEU A 64 -0.53 -1.40 5.53
N THR A 65 0.50 -0.86 6.19
CA THR A 65 1.30 -1.62 7.16
C THR A 65 0.97 -1.12 8.57
N PRO A 66 0.07 -1.79 9.32
CA PRO A 66 -0.15 -1.47 10.72
C PRO A 66 1.10 -1.78 11.55
N ARG A 67 1.30 -1.02 12.63
CA ARG A 67 2.41 -1.22 13.56
C ARG A 67 2.04 -2.26 14.62
N THR A 68 2.92 -3.21 14.90
CA THR A 68 2.82 -4.17 16.01
C THR A 68 4.02 -4.05 16.94
N LEU A 69 3.82 -4.39 18.22
CA LEU A 69 4.88 -4.49 19.22
C LEU A 69 5.66 -5.81 19.12
N ASP A 70 5.00 -6.89 18.69
CA ASP A 70 5.60 -8.21 18.54
C ASP A 70 5.22 -8.81 17.18
N ILE A 71 6.17 -8.77 16.25
CA ILE A 71 5.96 -9.24 14.88
C ILE A 71 5.91 -10.76 14.80
N ASP A 72 6.64 -11.47 15.67
CA ASP A 72 6.71 -12.93 15.65
C ASP A 72 5.37 -13.50 16.16
N ARG A 73 4.79 -12.88 17.21
CA ARG A 73 3.46 -13.25 17.70
C ARG A 73 2.36 -12.97 16.68
N VAL A 74 2.38 -11.80 16.03
CA VAL A 74 1.40 -11.51 14.97
C VAL A 74 1.53 -12.52 13.83
N GLN A 75 2.75 -12.84 13.40
CA GLN A 75 2.99 -13.81 12.32
C GLN A 75 2.41 -15.20 12.65
N ALA A 76 2.57 -15.66 13.89
CA ALA A 76 2.03 -16.94 14.35
C ALA A 76 0.49 -16.96 14.40
N MET A 77 -0.15 -15.82 14.68
CA MET A 77 -1.61 -15.69 14.75
C MET A 77 -2.27 -15.52 13.37
N MET A 78 -1.53 -15.11 12.34
CA MET A 78 -2.11 -14.84 11.00
C MET A 78 -2.93 -15.99 10.42
N PRO A 79 -2.50 -17.27 10.50
CA PRO A 79 -3.27 -18.40 9.97
C PRO A 79 -4.64 -18.58 10.65
N GLU A 80 -4.72 -18.30 11.96
CA GLU A 80 -5.99 -18.33 12.71
C GLU A 80 -6.97 -17.27 12.22
N CYS A 81 -6.45 -16.16 11.68
CA CYS A 81 -7.23 -15.11 11.03
C CYS A 81 -7.41 -15.32 9.51
N GLY A 82 -7.05 -16.49 8.96
CA GLY A 82 -7.18 -16.79 7.53
C GLY A 82 -6.17 -16.09 6.63
N ILE A 83 -5.07 -15.57 7.18
CA ILE A 83 -4.01 -14.91 6.42
C ILE A 83 -2.77 -15.81 6.41
N THR A 84 -2.29 -16.20 5.22
CA THR A 84 -1.05 -16.96 5.09
C THR A 84 0.16 -16.02 5.19
N PRO A 85 0.97 -16.07 6.25
CA PRO A 85 2.15 -15.22 6.37
C PRO A 85 3.21 -15.61 5.35
N LYS A 86 3.94 -14.62 4.82
CA LYS A 86 5.18 -14.91 4.12
C LYS A 86 6.22 -15.43 5.11
N ILE A 87 6.84 -16.57 4.82
CA ILE A 87 7.78 -17.26 5.73
C ILE A 87 9.05 -16.42 5.93
N SER A 88 9.49 -15.68 4.91
CA SER A 88 10.64 -14.77 4.98
C SER A 88 10.21 -13.32 5.19
N TYR A 89 10.76 -12.68 6.23
CA TYR A 89 10.62 -11.25 6.48
C TYR A 89 11.98 -10.57 6.57
N ARG A 90 12.06 -9.28 6.21
CA ARG A 90 13.31 -8.53 6.29
C ARG A 90 13.62 -8.28 7.76
N ARG A 91 14.53 -9.07 8.33
CA ARG A 91 15.10 -8.84 9.66
C ARG A 91 16.11 -7.71 9.54
N SER A 92 15.98 -6.71 10.40
CA SER A 92 17.12 -5.82 10.65
C SER A 92 18.27 -6.65 11.26
N ALA A 93 19.52 -6.27 10.98
CA ALA A 93 20.71 -6.98 11.47
C ALA A 93 20.87 -6.93 13.00
N SER A 94 20.00 -6.22 13.71
CA SER A 94 20.01 -6.13 15.16
C SER A 94 19.49 -7.45 15.75
N PRO A 95 20.21 -8.08 16.70
CA PRO A 95 19.67 -9.18 17.50
C PRO A 95 18.36 -8.76 18.18
N ARG A 96 17.58 -9.72 18.68
CA ARG A 96 16.40 -9.47 19.54
C ARG A 96 16.82 -8.68 20.80
N SER A 97 17.02 -7.39 20.65
CA SER A 97 17.34 -6.44 21.70
C SER A 97 16.03 -5.87 22.21
N ALA A 98 15.90 -5.73 23.53
CA ALA A 98 14.80 -4.98 24.15
C ALA A 98 14.70 -3.54 23.62
N TYR A 99 15.74 -3.07 22.93
CA TYR A 99 15.86 -1.76 22.29
C TYR A 99 16.31 -1.93 20.84
N SER A 100 15.46 -2.53 19.99
CA SER A 100 15.71 -2.57 18.54
C SER A 100 15.40 -1.20 17.92
N VAL A 101 16.39 -0.61 17.25
CA VAL A 101 16.25 0.70 16.56
C VAL A 101 15.70 0.55 15.13
N ALA A 102 15.64 -0.67 14.60
CA ALA A 102 15.23 -0.95 13.23
C ALA A 102 13.93 -1.76 13.17
N ALA A 103 13.08 -1.45 12.19
CA ALA A 103 11.78 -2.09 12.00
C ALA A 103 11.90 -3.39 11.20
N ASN A 104 11.20 -4.42 11.66
CA ASN A 104 10.98 -5.66 10.93
C ASN A 104 9.63 -5.58 10.19
N GLN A 105 9.53 -6.13 8.98
CA GLN A 105 8.30 -6.11 8.17
C GLN A 105 8.12 -7.40 7.38
N PHE A 106 6.90 -7.94 7.38
CA PHE A 106 6.41 -8.90 6.40
C PHE A 106 5.15 -8.36 5.71
N GLN A 107 4.85 -8.86 4.52
CA GLN A 107 3.62 -8.59 3.80
C GLN A 107 2.91 -9.92 3.53
N SER A 108 1.61 -9.98 3.78
CA SER A 108 0.77 -11.06 3.27
C SER A 108 0.73 -11.00 1.74
N PRO A 109 0.67 -12.14 1.03
CA PRO A 109 0.48 -12.12 -0.41
C PRO A 109 -0.81 -11.36 -0.74
N GLY A 110 -0.69 -10.25 -1.47
CA GLY A 110 -1.83 -9.50 -1.96
C GLY A 110 -2.65 -10.34 -2.95
N ARG A 111 -3.95 -10.05 -3.04
CA ARG A 111 -4.75 -10.54 -4.17
C ARG A 111 -4.21 -9.86 -5.42
N ALA A 112 -3.47 -10.58 -6.26
CA ALA A 112 -3.09 -10.06 -7.57
C ALA A 112 -4.37 -9.64 -8.30
N GLY A 113 -4.47 -8.36 -8.66
CA GLY A 113 -5.54 -7.85 -9.49
C GLY A 113 -5.48 -8.56 -10.83
N ALA A 114 -6.35 -9.55 -11.03
CA ALA A 114 -6.58 -10.11 -12.34
C ALA A 114 -7.47 -9.13 -13.12
N LEU A 115 -7.06 -8.82 -14.35
CA LEU A 115 -7.98 -8.29 -15.35
C LEU A 115 -9.22 -9.20 -15.40
N ARG A 116 -10.39 -8.61 -15.20
CA ARG A 116 -11.67 -9.15 -15.66
C ARG A 116 -12.34 -8.09 -16.49
#